data_AF-A0A357F449-F1
#
_entry.id   AF-A0A357F449-F1
#
_cell.length_a   1.000
_cell.length_b   1.000
_cell.length_c   1.000
_cell.angle_alpha   90.00
_cell.angle_beta   90.00
_cell.angle_gamma   90.00
#
_symmetry.space_group_name_H-M   'P 1'
#
loop_
_entity.id
_entity.type
_entity.pdbx_description
1 polymer ?
#
loop_
_entity_poly.entity_id
_entity_poly.type
_entity_poly.pdbx_seq_one_letter_code
_entity_poly.pdbx_strand_id
1 'polypeptide(L)'
;MQIRIGQMMEFVGTGITNQENIGMRERLAAYVELTKPRIAFMLVLTSAAGFYLGSAGLLKITVFINAMIGIALLAFGVATLNQFVERGIDGLMLRTANRP
;
A
#
# COMPACT_ATOMS: atom_id res chain seq x y z
N MET A 1 -20.15 41.23 13.99
CA MET A 1 -20.25 40.20 12.93
C MET A 1 -19.03 40.18 11.99
N GLN A 2 -18.46 41.34 11.63
CA GLN A 2 -17.25 41.47 10.78
C GLN A 2 -15.99 40.73 11.28
N ILE A 3 -15.77 40.65 12.60
CA ILE A 3 -14.53 40.07 13.19
C ILE A 3 -14.40 38.55 12.94
N ARG A 4 -15.52 37.81 12.94
CA ARG A 4 -15.51 36.35 12.67
C ARG A 4 -15.21 36.04 11.20
N ILE A 5 -15.60 36.92 10.29
CA ILE A 5 -15.37 36.74 8.84
C ILE A 5 -13.87 36.91 8.53
N GLY A 6 -13.20 37.89 9.16
CA GLY A 6 -11.75 38.07 9.04
C GLY A 6 -10.95 36.84 9.48
N GLN A 7 -11.26 36.28 10.65
CA GLN A 7 -10.58 35.06 11.15
C GLN A 7 -10.84 33.83 10.26
N MET A 8 -12.04 33.72 9.67
CA MET A 8 -12.38 32.63 8.77
C MET A 8 -11.63 32.75 7.43
N MET A 9 -11.42 33.97 6.92
CA MET A 9 -10.63 34.22 5.71
C MET A 9 -9.11 34.03 5.94
N GLU A 10 -8.60 34.38 7.12
CA GLU A 10 -7.20 34.14 7.52
C GLU A 10 -6.90 32.63 7.69
N PHE A 11 -7.85 31.87 8.28
CA PHE A 11 -7.78 30.42 8.39
C PHE A 11 -7.87 29.72 7.01
N VAL A 12 -8.73 30.22 6.12
CA VAL A 12 -8.81 29.71 4.75
C VAL A 12 -7.53 30.02 3.97
N GLY A 13 -6.99 31.25 4.06
CA GLY A 13 -5.76 31.66 3.37
C GLY A 13 -4.49 30.90 3.82
N THR A 14 -4.43 30.52 5.10
CA THR A 14 -3.35 29.68 5.66
C THR A 14 -3.47 28.21 5.26
N GLY A 15 -4.68 27.72 4.97
CA GLY A 15 -4.91 26.35 4.48
C GLY A 15 -4.54 26.11 3.01
N ILE A 16 -4.55 27.15 2.15
CA ILE A 16 -4.29 27.00 0.69
C ILE A 16 -2.80 27.10 0.33
N THR A 17 -1.96 27.62 1.24
CA THR A 17 -0.55 27.92 0.96
C THR A 17 0.41 26.82 1.43
N ASN A 18 -0.02 25.89 2.28
CA ASN A 18 0.79 24.77 2.75
C ASN A 18 0.68 23.55 1.82
N GLN A 19 1.18 23.68 0.60
CA GLN A 19 1.68 22.50 -0.10
C GLN A 19 3.02 22.12 0.56
N GLU A 20 2.95 21.37 1.66
CA GLU A 20 4.14 20.72 2.19
C GLU A 20 4.74 19.87 1.06
N ASN A 21 5.96 20.23 0.65
CA ASN A 21 6.74 19.43 -0.27
C ASN A 21 7.09 18.12 0.44
N ILE A 22 6.18 17.15 0.35
CA ILE A 22 6.37 15.80 0.89
C ILE A 22 7.69 15.26 0.36
N GLY A 23 8.62 15.01 1.27
CA GLY A 23 9.97 14.56 0.94
C GLY A 23 9.89 13.26 0.15
N MET A 24 10.89 13.02 -0.71
CA MET A 24 10.97 11.77 -1.47
C MET A 24 10.92 10.53 -0.55
N ARG A 25 11.38 10.68 0.71
CA ARG A 25 11.25 9.68 1.77
C ARG A 25 9.82 9.48 2.27
N GLU A 26 9.03 10.53 2.50
CA GLU A 26 7.61 10.37 2.85
C GLU A 26 6.82 9.72 1.72
N ARG A 27 7.11 10.08 0.47
CA ARG A 27 6.48 9.43 -0.69
C ARG A 27 6.79 7.94 -0.76
N LEU A 28 8.06 7.57 -0.59
CA LEU A 28 8.48 6.17 -0.54
C LEU A 28 7.87 5.42 0.65
N ALA A 29 7.81 6.04 1.83
CA ALA A 29 7.16 5.48 2.99
C ALA A 29 5.66 5.25 2.75
N ALA A 30 4.97 6.19 2.10
CA ALA A 30 3.57 6.05 1.71
C ALA A 30 3.37 4.90 0.71
N TYR A 31 4.27 4.72 -0.27
CA TYR A 31 4.21 3.57 -1.19
C TYR A 31 4.45 2.23 -0.50
N VAL A 32 5.37 2.18 0.48
CA VAL A 32 5.63 0.99 1.30
C VAL A 32 4.44 0.71 2.22
N GLU A 33 3.79 1.73 2.77
CA GLU A 33 2.60 1.58 3.58
C GLU A 33 1.39 1.09 2.74
N LEU A 34 1.23 1.61 1.52
CA LEU A 34 0.18 1.20 0.57
C LEU A 34 0.31 -0.27 0.14
N THR A 35 1.54 -0.74 -0.07
CA THR A 35 1.81 -2.12 -0.54
C THR A 35 1.56 -3.18 0.53
N LYS A 36 1.24 -2.79 1.78
CA LYS A 36 0.97 -3.70 2.89
C LYS A 36 2.00 -4.85 2.93
N PRO A 37 3.30 -4.55 3.07
CA PRO A 37 4.41 -5.51 2.93
C PRO A 37 4.27 -6.71 3.85
N ARG A 38 3.52 -6.56 4.95
CA ARG A 38 3.16 -7.63 5.87
C ARG A 38 2.42 -8.79 5.19
N ILE A 39 1.52 -8.52 4.24
CA ILE A 39 0.74 -9.58 3.55
C ILE A 39 1.63 -10.35 2.59
N ALA A 40 2.43 -9.65 1.78
CA ALA A 40 3.39 -10.28 0.88
C ALA A 40 4.42 -11.13 1.65
N PHE A 41 4.92 -10.62 2.78
CA PHE A 41 5.84 -11.37 3.65
C PHE A 41 5.19 -12.63 4.22
N MET A 42 3.96 -12.55 4.71
CA MET A 42 3.23 -13.73 5.18
C MET A 42 3.05 -14.76 4.06
N LEU A 43 2.69 -14.33 2.85
CA LEU A 43 2.54 -15.25 1.70
C LEU A 43 3.84 -15.96 1.35
N VAL A 44 4.96 -15.23 1.29
CA VAL A 44 6.28 -15.81 1.05
C VAL A 44 6.68 -16.78 2.15
N LEU A 45 6.47 -16.44 3.43
CA LEU A 45 6.83 -17.29 4.57
C LEU A 45 6.00 -18.58 4.60
N THR A 46 4.69 -18.48 4.41
CA THR A 46 3.80 -19.66 4.37
C THR A 46 4.13 -20.56 3.18
N SER A 47 4.45 -19.95 2.03
CA SER A 47 4.85 -20.68 0.83
C SER A 47 6.21 -21.34 0.99
N ALA A 48 7.16 -20.70 1.67
CA ALA A 48 8.46 -21.29 1.99
C ALA A 48 8.29 -22.53 2.88
N ALA A 49 7.42 -22.46 3.90
CA ALA A 49 7.09 -23.61 4.74
C ALA A 49 6.45 -24.75 3.92
N GLY A 50 5.49 -24.42 3.04
CA GLY A 50 4.87 -25.40 2.14
C GLY A 50 5.86 -26.03 1.16
N PHE A 51 6.78 -25.24 0.60
CA PHE A 51 7.82 -25.73 -0.31
C PHE A 51 8.78 -26.68 0.41
N TYR A 52 9.15 -26.36 1.66
CA TYR A 52 9.98 -27.23 2.47
C TYR A 52 9.28 -28.56 2.80
N LEU A 53 8.02 -28.50 3.25
CA LEU A 53 7.22 -29.70 3.56
C LEU A 53 6.98 -30.59 2.34
N GLY A 54 6.81 -30.00 1.14
CA GLY A 54 6.61 -30.73 -0.11
C GLY A 54 7.89 -31.21 -0.79
N SER A 55 9.06 -30.83 -0.28
CA SER A 55 10.36 -31.22 -0.85
C SER A 55 10.71 -32.66 -0.48
N ALA A 56 10.53 -33.60 -1.40
CA ALA A 56 11.05 -34.95 -1.27
C ALA A 56 12.56 -34.97 -1.56
N GLY A 57 13.38 -34.57 -0.57
CA GLY A 57 14.84 -34.58 -0.64
C GLY A 57 15.51 -33.20 -0.54
N LEU A 58 16.70 -33.06 -1.13
CA LEU A 58 17.50 -31.83 -1.07
C LEU A 58 16.79 -30.66 -1.76
N LEU A 59 16.64 -29.56 -1.04
CA LEU A 59 16.09 -28.32 -1.58
C LEU A 59 16.99 -27.78 -2.70
N LYS A 60 16.42 -27.71 -3.91
CA LYS A 60 17.05 -26.99 -5.02
C LYS A 60 16.89 -25.48 -4.77
N ILE A 61 17.93 -24.86 -4.21
CA ILE A 61 17.95 -23.44 -3.83
C ILE A 61 17.54 -22.52 -4.99
N THR A 62 17.95 -22.81 -6.22
CA THR A 62 17.55 -22.04 -7.41
C THR A 62 16.03 -22.06 -7.64
N VAL A 63 15.40 -23.22 -7.47
CA VAL A 63 13.95 -23.38 -7.63
C VAL A 63 13.21 -22.68 -6.49
N PHE A 64 13.73 -22.81 -5.27
CA PHE A 64 13.18 -22.13 -4.10
C PHE A 64 13.18 -20.61 -4.27
N ILE A 65 14.31 -20.03 -4.66
CA ILE A 65 14.43 -18.58 -4.88
C ILE A 65 13.48 -18.12 -5.99
N ASN A 66 13.46 -18.80 -7.13
CA ASN A 66 12.55 -18.46 -8.22
C ASN A 66 11.08 -18.54 -7.81
N ALA A 67 10.71 -19.56 -7.01
CA ALA A 67 9.35 -19.69 -6.47
C ALA A 67 9.00 -18.54 -5.53
N MET A 68 9.88 -18.18 -4.59
CA MET A 68 9.64 -17.08 -3.65
C MET A 68 9.51 -15.73 -4.37
N ILE A 69 10.34 -15.48 -5.39
CA ILE A 69 10.24 -14.28 -6.23
C ILE A 69 8.89 -14.26 -6.97
N GLY A 70 8.50 -15.38 -7.59
CA GLY A 70 7.21 -15.47 -8.29
C GLY A 70 6.02 -15.21 -7.37
N ILE A 71 6.06 -15.75 -6.14
CA ILE A 71 5.02 -15.56 -5.13
C ILE A 71 4.97 -14.11 -4.65
N ALA A 72 6.12 -13.48 -4.43
CA ALA A 72 6.19 -12.07 -4.06
C ALA A 72 5.57 -11.18 -5.16
N LEU A 73 5.93 -11.42 -6.43
CA LEU A 73 5.37 -10.69 -7.57
C LEU A 73 3.85 -10.88 -7.69
N LEU A 74 3.36 -12.11 -7.52
CA LEU A 74 1.92 -12.39 -7.51
C LEU A 74 1.21 -11.69 -6.35
N ALA A 75 1.78 -11.70 -5.14
CA ALA A 75 1.21 -11.04 -3.97
C ALA A 75 1.02 -9.54 -4.21
N PHE A 76 2.04 -8.86 -4.75
CA PHE A 76 1.94 -7.45 -5.10
C PHE A 76 0.94 -7.20 -6.23
N GLY A 77 0.97 -8.02 -7.29
CA GLY A 77 0.03 -7.90 -8.41
C GLY A 77 -1.43 -8.04 -7.99
N VAL A 78 -1.75 -9.02 -7.13
CA VAL A 78 -3.10 -9.21 -6.60
C VAL A 78 -3.51 -8.06 -5.68
N ALA A 79 -2.60 -7.56 -4.83
CA ALA A 79 -2.88 -6.43 -3.97
C ALA A 79 -3.21 -5.16 -4.78
N THR A 80 -2.42 -4.86 -5.81
CA THR A 80 -2.68 -3.73 -6.72
C THR A 80 -3.97 -3.93 -7.51
N LEU A 81 -4.22 -5.13 -8.00
CA LEU A 81 -5.47 -5.44 -8.72
C LEU A 81 -6.69 -5.27 -7.82
N ASN A 82 -6.61 -5.71 -6.56
CA ASN A 82 -7.70 -5.55 -5.60
C ASN A 82 -8.04 -4.06 -5.40
N GLN A 83 -7.02 -3.21 -5.23
CA GLN A 83 -7.21 -1.77 -5.14
C GLN A 83 -7.77 -1.16 -6.44
N PHE A 84 -7.28 -1.60 -7.61
CA PHE A 84 -7.76 -1.10 -8.90
C PHE A 84 -9.25 -1.39 -9.13
N VAL A 85 -9.69 -2.61 -8.80
CA VAL A 85 -11.10 -3.02 -8.92
C VAL A 85 -11.98 -2.24 -7.93
N GLU A 86 -11.51 -2.04 -6.70
CA GLU A 86 -12.26 -1.33 -5.67
C GLU A 86 -12.33 0.19 -5.89
N ARG A 87 -11.43 0.77 -6.70
CA ARG A 87 -11.35 2.23 -6.93
C ARG A 87 -12.68 2.89 -7.31
N GLY A 88 -13.52 2.23 -8.11
CA GLY A 88 -14.83 2.76 -8.51
C GLY A 88 -15.88 2.68 -7.39
N ILE A 89 -15.81 1.64 -6.56
CA ILE A 89 -16.77 1.39 -5.48
C ILE A 89 -16.41 2.22 -4.24
N ASP A 90 -15.12 2.40 -3.96
CA ASP A 90 -14.64 3.22 -2.85
C ASP A 90 -15.08 4.70 -3.00
N GLY A 91 -15.24 5.20 -4.23
CA GLY A 91 -15.79 6.54 -4.49
C GLY A 91 -17.27 6.72 -4.15
N LEU A 92 -18.03 5.62 -3.98
CA LEU A 92 -19.47 5.65 -3.66
C LEU A 92 -19.76 5.47 -2.15
N MET A 93 -18.73 5.24 -1.33
CA MET A 93 -18.89 4.97 0.11
C MET A 93 -18.43 6.15 0.97
N LEU A 94 -19.34 6.72 1.77
CA LEU A 94 -19.07 7.81 2.75
C LEU A 94 -17.90 7.52 3.72
N ARG A 95 -17.54 6.25 3.94
CA ARG A 95 -16.48 5.82 4.86
C ARG A 95 -15.12 5.57 4.18
N THR A 96 -15.04 5.43 2.86
CA THR A 96 -13.80 5.12 2.12
C THR A 96 -13.54 6.03 0.91
N ALA A 97 -14.42 7.00 0.65
CA ALA A 97 -14.31 8.00 -0.43
C ALA A 97 -13.00 8.83 -0.44
N ASN A 98 -12.26 8.87 0.68
CA ASN A 98 -10.99 9.60 0.80
C ASN A 98 -9.75 8.69 0.75
N ARG A 99 -9.90 7.43 0.35
CA ARG A 99 -8.73 6.62 -0.04
C ARG A 99 -8.17 7.21 -1.35
N PRO A 100 -6.85 7.39 -1.48
CA PRO A 100 -6.23 7.92 -2.69
C PRO A 100 -6.46 7.04 -3.93
#